data_AF-A0AA41VEH1-F1
#
_entry.id   AF-A0AA41VEH1-F1
#
_cell.length_a   1.000
_cell.length_b   1.000
_cell.length_c   1.000
_cell.angle_alpha   90.00
_cell.angle_beta   90.00
_cell.angle_gamma   90.00
#
_symmetry.space_group_name_H-M   'P 1'
#
loop_
_entity.id
_entity.type
_entity.pdbx_description
1 polymer ?
#
loop_
_entity_poly.entity_id
_entity_poly.type
_entity_poly.pdbx_seq_one_letter_code
_entity_poly.pdbx_strand_id
1 'polypeptide(L)'
;MMRYLNHFYFNLLSLFLLLLTSWVQSDFETSSNPAISTGLSSSSSSSSSKVDYLPGFSGALPFHLETGYINVNGTDVNSPSNDDDGNTDIELFYYFVKSERKPEEDPIVFWFTGGPRCSSLSAFLFEIGPITMDIEEYHGGLPKLVLNKDSWTK
;
A
#
# COMPACT_ATOMS: atom_id res chain seq x y z
N MET A 1 48.94 30.16 -21.20
CA MET A 1 47.71 30.96 -21.36
C MET A 1 46.47 30.06 -21.29
N MET A 2 46.24 29.35 -20.17
CA MET A 2 45.05 28.50 -19.95
C MET A 2 44.52 28.53 -18.50
N ARG A 3 45.18 29.25 -17.58
CA ARG A 3 44.75 29.35 -16.17
C ARG A 3 43.70 30.43 -15.91
N TYR A 4 43.58 31.43 -16.81
CA TYR A 4 42.59 32.50 -16.69
C TYR A 4 41.20 32.12 -17.24
N LEU A 5 41.13 31.13 -18.14
CA LEU A 5 39.87 30.76 -18.79
C LEU A 5 38.93 30.02 -17.83
N ASN A 6 39.45 29.13 -16.97
CA ASN A 6 38.62 28.43 -15.98
C ASN A 6 38.06 29.33 -14.88
N HIS A 7 38.80 30.35 -14.44
CA HIS A 7 38.32 31.25 -13.39
C HIS A 7 37.23 32.19 -13.89
N PHE A 8 37.28 32.59 -15.16
CA PHE A 8 36.25 33.43 -15.79
C PHE A 8 34.93 32.67 -15.97
N TYR A 9 34.99 31.43 -16.47
CA TYR A 9 33.80 30.57 -16.61
C TYR A 9 33.17 30.21 -15.26
N PHE A 10 33.96 30.00 -14.22
CA PHE A 10 33.44 29.70 -12.87
C PHE A 10 32.69 30.89 -12.25
N ASN A 11 33.19 32.12 -12.44
CA ASN A 11 32.51 33.33 -11.97
C ASN A 11 31.25 33.64 -12.79
N LEU A 12 31.26 33.36 -14.09
CA LEU A 12 30.09 33.56 -14.96
C LEU A 12 28.96 32.56 -14.65
N LEU A 13 29.30 31.30 -14.35
CA LEU A 13 28.33 30.28 -13.94
C LEU A 13 27.73 30.59 -12.57
N SER A 14 28.53 31.07 -11.62
CA SER A 14 28.06 31.50 -10.29
C SER A 14 27.10 32.70 -10.37
N LEU A 15 27.41 33.68 -11.23
CA LEU A 15 26.54 34.84 -11.46
C LEU A 15 25.21 34.44 -12.13
N PHE A 16 25.24 33.44 -13.02
CA PHE A 16 24.04 32.89 -13.67
C PHE A 16 23.14 32.14 -12.67
N LEU A 17 23.71 31.37 -11.74
CA LEU A 17 22.94 30.72 -10.67
C LEU A 17 22.32 31.73 -9.68
N LEU A 18 23.02 32.82 -9.35
CA LEU A 18 22.50 33.87 -8.46
C LEU A 18 21.38 34.71 -9.10
N LEU A 19 21.37 34.84 -10.43
CA LEU A 19 20.30 35.52 -11.17
C LEU A 19 19.03 34.64 -11.31
N LEU A 20 19.19 33.32 -11.39
CA LEU A 20 18.06 32.37 -11.43
C LEU A 20 17.27 32.32 -10.12
N THR A 21 17.92 32.50 -8.97
CA THR A 21 17.22 32.52 -7.68
C THR A 21 16.42 33.81 -7.43
N SER A 22 16.69 34.89 -8.17
CA SER A 22 15.94 36.15 -8.06
C SER A 22 14.69 36.18 -8.95
N TRP A 23 14.52 35.22 -9.86
CA TRP A 23 13.36 35.11 -10.75
C TRP A 23 12.24 34.21 -10.19
N VAL A 24 12.52 33.41 -9.15
CA VAL A 24 11.54 32.48 -8.56
C VAL A 24 10.57 33.18 -7.58
N GLN A 25 10.78 34.45 -7.24
CA GLN A 25 9.98 35.15 -6.23
C GLN A 25 8.94 36.14 -6.80
N SER A 26 8.76 36.25 -8.13
CA SER A 26 7.99 37.36 -8.73
C SER A 26 6.54 37.07 -9.14
N ASP A 27 6.01 35.85 -9.05
CA ASP A 27 4.63 35.56 -9.53
C ASP A 27 3.69 35.01 -8.42
N PHE A 28 3.81 35.53 -7.20
CA PHE A 28 2.74 35.38 -6.20
C PHE A 28 1.99 36.71 -6.01
N GLU A 29 1.02 36.98 -6.90
CA GLU A 29 -0.16 37.78 -6.55
C GLU A 29 -1.45 37.08 -6.99
N THR A 30 -2.20 36.66 -5.96
CA THR A 30 -3.64 36.79 -5.76
C THR A 30 -4.56 36.86 -7.00
N SER A 31 -5.33 35.79 -7.24
CA SER A 31 -6.67 35.92 -7.82
C SER A 31 -7.66 35.09 -6.99
N SER A 32 -8.40 35.80 -6.14
CA SER A 32 -9.58 35.32 -5.44
C SER A 32 -10.69 34.88 -6.41
N ASN A 33 -11.16 33.64 -6.31
CA ASN A 33 -12.49 33.24 -6.77
C ASN A 33 -13.09 32.20 -5.81
N PRO A 34 -14.23 32.48 -5.15
CA PRO A 34 -14.92 31.49 -4.34
C PRO A 34 -15.88 30.70 -5.25
N ALA A 35 -15.37 29.65 -5.89
CA ALA A 35 -16.23 28.65 -6.51
C ALA A 35 -16.46 27.51 -5.50
N ILE A 36 -17.70 27.41 -5.06
CA ILE A 36 -18.23 26.36 -4.18
C ILE A 36 -17.94 25.00 -4.83
N SER A 37 -16.92 24.30 -4.34
CA SER A 37 -16.72 22.88 -4.59
C SER A 37 -17.66 22.13 -3.66
N THR A 38 -18.90 21.89 -4.09
CA THR A 38 -19.75 20.86 -3.51
C THR A 38 -18.99 19.54 -3.61
N GLY A 39 -18.59 19.00 -2.45
CA GLY A 39 -17.84 17.76 -2.36
C GLY A 39 -18.56 16.65 -3.11
N LEU A 40 -17.88 16.09 -4.11
CA LEU A 40 -18.19 14.75 -4.57
C LEU A 40 -17.62 13.85 -3.49
N SER A 41 -18.46 13.44 -2.54
CA SER A 41 -18.15 12.31 -1.66
C SER A 41 -17.94 11.11 -2.57
N SER A 42 -16.69 10.78 -2.89
CA SER A 42 -16.35 9.45 -3.37
C SER A 42 -16.72 8.51 -2.24
N SER A 43 -17.91 7.91 -2.32
CA SER A 43 -18.17 6.69 -1.57
C SER A 43 -17.23 5.65 -2.17
N SER A 44 -15.99 5.60 -1.68
CA SER A 44 -15.16 4.41 -1.83
C SER A 44 -15.91 3.31 -1.10
N SER A 45 -16.72 2.56 -1.84
CA SER A 45 -17.33 1.36 -1.30
C SER A 45 -16.19 0.37 -1.11
N SER A 46 -15.55 0.40 0.05
CA SER A 46 -14.66 -0.68 0.48
C SER A 46 -15.47 -1.96 0.44
N SER A 47 -15.28 -2.77 -0.60
CA SER A 47 -16.00 -4.02 -0.75
C SER A 47 -15.30 -5.06 0.10
N SER A 48 -15.88 -5.38 1.25
CA SER A 48 -15.48 -6.52 2.06
C SER A 48 -16.48 -7.65 1.92
N SER A 49 -15.98 -8.88 1.96
CA SER A 49 -16.78 -10.09 1.87
C SER A 49 -16.30 -11.12 2.87
N LYS A 50 -17.24 -11.66 3.66
CA LYS A 50 -16.99 -12.82 4.51
C LYS A 50 -16.77 -14.06 3.64
N VAL A 51 -15.74 -14.83 3.95
CA VAL A 51 -15.43 -16.10 3.31
C VAL A 51 -15.83 -17.24 4.25
N ASP A 52 -16.79 -18.05 3.83
CA ASP A 52 -17.25 -19.21 4.61
C ASP A 52 -16.58 -20.53 4.15
N TYR A 53 -16.09 -20.59 2.91
CA TYR A 53 -15.51 -21.79 2.29
C TYR A 53 -14.28 -21.43 1.45
N LEU A 54 -13.23 -22.25 1.53
CA LEU A 54 -12.04 -22.14 0.69
C LEU A 54 -11.82 -23.43 -0.10
N PRO A 55 -11.48 -23.33 -1.40
CA PRO A 55 -11.00 -24.49 -2.16
C PRO A 55 -9.82 -25.14 -1.45
N GLY A 56 -9.87 -26.47 -1.30
CA GLY A 56 -8.83 -27.23 -0.62
C GLY A 56 -9.03 -27.38 0.89
N PHE A 57 -9.92 -26.61 1.51
CA PHE A 57 -10.30 -26.81 2.92
C PHE A 57 -11.53 -27.71 3.04
N SER A 58 -11.50 -28.66 3.98
CA SER A 58 -12.61 -29.60 4.17
C SER A 58 -13.73 -28.98 5.01
N GLY A 59 -14.79 -28.51 4.34
CA GLY A 59 -16.00 -27.97 4.98
C GLY A 59 -15.98 -26.45 5.14
N ALA A 60 -16.85 -25.94 6.02
CA ALA A 60 -16.89 -24.52 6.34
C ALA A 60 -15.70 -24.12 7.22
N LEU A 61 -15.21 -22.90 7.05
CA LEU A 61 -14.13 -22.36 7.89
C LEU A 61 -14.60 -22.24 9.35
N PRO A 62 -13.84 -22.77 10.32
CA PRO A 62 -14.20 -22.68 11.74
C PRO A 62 -13.84 -21.32 12.37
N PHE A 63 -13.34 -20.38 11.58
CA PHE A 63 -12.97 -19.03 11.99
C PHE A 63 -13.57 -17.99 11.03
N HIS A 64 -13.66 -16.75 11.50
CA HIS A 64 -14.14 -15.65 10.67
C HIS A 64 -13.01 -15.14 9.78
N LEU A 65 -13.12 -15.37 8.47
CA LEU A 65 -12.27 -14.77 7.46
C LEU A 65 -13.07 -13.73 6.67
N GLU A 66 -12.52 -12.54 6.54
CA GLU A 66 -13.02 -11.49 5.67
C GLU A 66 -11.91 -11.08 4.69
N THR A 67 -12.28 -10.84 3.44
CA THR A 67 -11.38 -10.32 2.41
C THR A 67 -11.97 -9.10 1.76
N GLY A 68 -11.13 -8.19 1.28
CA GLY A 68 -11.60 -7.01 0.58
C GLY A 68 -10.47 -6.17 0.03
N TYR A 69 -10.84 -5.00 -0.48
CA TYR A 69 -9.91 -4.00 -1.00
C TYR A 69 -10.01 -2.71 -0.20
N ILE A 70 -8.86 -2.10 0.09
CA ILE A 70 -8.74 -0.80 0.75
C ILE A 70 -8.01 0.14 -0.22
N ASN A 71 -8.64 1.27 -0.51
CA ASN A 71 -8.03 2.33 -1.29
C ASN A 71 -7.01 3.10 -0.42
N VAL A 72 -5.79 3.26 -0.94
CA VAL A 72 -4.64 3.91 -0.33
C VAL A 72 -4.16 5.02 -1.26
N ASN A 73 -5.07 5.91 -1.63
CA ASN A 73 -4.69 7.14 -2.30
C ASN A 73 -3.88 8.00 -1.33
N GLY A 74 -2.68 8.41 -1.74
CA GLY A 74 -1.91 9.40 -1.00
C GLY A 74 -2.59 10.76 -1.07
N THR A 75 -2.89 11.36 0.07
CA THR A 75 -3.35 12.77 0.17
C THR A 75 -2.22 13.77 -0.10
N ASP A 76 -1.03 13.28 -0.39
CA ASP A 76 0.17 14.08 -0.53
C ASP A 76 0.19 14.74 -1.90
N VAL A 77 -0.46 15.89 -2.01
CA VAL A 77 -0.40 16.81 -3.17
C VAL A 77 1.03 17.25 -3.54
N ASN A 78 2.01 16.95 -2.69
CA ASN A 78 3.43 17.26 -2.87
C ASN A 78 4.30 16.01 -3.05
N SER A 79 3.72 14.81 -3.05
CA SER A 79 4.49 13.61 -3.37
C SER A 79 4.88 13.70 -4.85
N PRO A 80 6.16 13.53 -5.22
CA PRO A 80 6.54 13.44 -6.62
C PRO A 80 5.73 12.29 -7.21
N SER A 81 4.77 12.62 -8.07
CA SER A 81 4.05 11.63 -8.87
C SER A 81 5.12 10.84 -9.60
N ASN A 82 5.39 9.62 -9.14
CA ASN A 82 6.39 8.77 -9.77
C ASN A 82 5.88 8.15 -11.08
N ASP A 83 4.70 8.56 -11.53
CA ASP A 83 4.11 8.17 -12.80
C ASP A 83 3.62 9.43 -13.54
N ASP A 84 3.81 9.45 -14.86
CA ASP A 84 3.50 10.51 -15.83
C ASP A 84 1.99 10.87 -15.92
N ASP A 85 1.17 10.25 -15.09
CA ASP A 85 -0.27 10.49 -14.96
C ASP A 85 -0.56 10.60 -13.45
N GLY A 86 -0.82 11.82 -12.98
CA GLY A 86 -0.88 12.20 -11.55
C GLY A 86 -2.03 11.60 -10.74
N ASN A 87 -2.46 10.38 -11.05
CA ASN A 87 -3.50 9.64 -10.35
C ASN A 87 -3.02 8.21 -10.05
N THR A 88 -2.59 7.94 -8.81
CA THR A 88 -2.32 6.58 -8.35
C THR A 88 -3.43 6.15 -7.38
N ASP A 89 -4.52 5.66 -7.95
CA ASP A 89 -5.55 4.92 -7.21
C ASP A 89 -4.95 3.56 -6.82
N ILE A 90 -4.31 3.48 -5.65
CA ILE A 90 -3.70 2.25 -5.14
C ILE A 90 -4.74 1.50 -4.32
N GLU A 91 -5.08 0.27 -4.71
CA GLU A 91 -5.94 -0.61 -3.93
C GLU A 91 -5.14 -1.78 -3.34
N LEU A 92 -5.21 -1.94 -2.02
CA LEU A 92 -4.61 -3.05 -1.30
C LEU A 92 -5.65 -4.12 -0.98
N PHE A 93 -5.40 -5.34 -1.45
CA PHE A 93 -6.18 -6.51 -1.04
C PHE A 93 -5.76 -6.98 0.36
N TYR A 94 -6.71 -7.35 1.21
CA TYR A 94 -6.43 -7.86 2.56
C TYR A 94 -7.10 -9.21 2.88
N TYR A 95 -6.50 -9.92 3.82
CA TYR A 95 -7.09 -11.07 4.53
C TYR A 95 -7.20 -10.69 6.01
N PHE A 96 -8.42 -10.61 6.54
CA PHE A 96 -8.68 -10.30 7.94
C PHE A 96 -9.28 -11.51 8.64
N VAL A 97 -8.61 -11.98 9.68
CA VAL A 97 -9.09 -13.08 10.52
C VAL A 97 -9.34 -12.54 11.91
N LYS A 98 -10.55 -12.73 12.43
CA LYS A 98 -10.84 -12.37 13.83
C LYS A 98 -10.14 -13.34 14.78
N SER A 99 -9.77 -12.85 15.96
CA SER A 99 -9.28 -13.70 17.04
C SER A 99 -10.25 -14.86 17.31
N GLU A 100 -9.72 -16.06 17.51
CA GLU A 100 -10.46 -17.26 17.90
C GLU A 100 -10.87 -17.23 19.38
N ARG A 101 -10.32 -16.30 20.16
CA ARG A 101 -10.58 -16.15 21.60
C ARG A 101 -11.66 -15.11 21.90
N LYS A 102 -11.31 -13.82 21.89
CA LYS A 102 -12.21 -12.70 22.18
C LYS A 102 -11.96 -11.54 21.21
N PRO A 103 -12.55 -11.59 20.00
CA PRO A 103 -12.34 -10.58 18.95
C PRO A 103 -12.50 -9.13 19.39
N GLU A 104 -13.39 -8.86 20.34
CA GLU A 104 -13.72 -7.50 20.80
C GLU A 104 -12.73 -6.97 21.86
N GLU A 105 -11.96 -7.84 22.50
CA GLU A 105 -10.97 -7.48 23.54
C GLU A 105 -9.52 -7.64 23.03
N ASP A 106 -9.30 -8.53 22.06
CA ASP A 106 -7.98 -8.88 21.55
C ASP A 106 -7.45 -7.80 20.59
N PRO A 107 -6.12 -7.58 20.53
CA PRO A 107 -5.54 -6.52 19.72
C PRO A 107 -5.66 -6.80 18.22
N ILE A 108 -5.67 -5.74 17.42
CA ILE A 108 -5.51 -5.82 15.96
C ILE A 108 -4.01 -5.89 15.64
N VAL A 109 -3.62 -6.91 14.88
CA VAL A 109 -2.24 -7.08 14.39
C VAL A 109 -2.24 -6.91 12.88
N PHE A 110 -1.42 -5.97 12.39
CA PHE A 110 -1.13 -5.82 10.97
C PHE A 110 0.13 -6.63 10.63
N TRP A 111 0.08 -7.36 9.52
CA TRP A 111 1.21 -8.14 9.05
C TRP A 111 1.52 -7.82 7.59
N PHE A 112 2.81 -7.59 7.34
CA PHE A 112 3.35 -7.38 6.01
C PHE A 112 4.54 -8.31 5.83
N THR A 113 4.49 -9.09 4.76
CA THR A 113 5.65 -9.87 4.31
C THR A 113 6.74 -8.93 3.81
N GLY A 114 7.98 -9.21 4.19
CA GLY A 114 9.14 -8.43 3.75
C GLY A 114 9.50 -8.66 2.28
N GLY A 115 10.56 -7.98 1.83
CA GLY A 115 10.99 -7.97 0.43
C GLY A 115 10.08 -7.09 -0.45
N PRO A 116 10.61 -6.49 -1.52
CA PRO A 116 9.76 -5.75 -2.44
C PRO A 116 8.84 -6.72 -3.20
N ARG A 117 7.54 -6.42 -3.21
CA ARG A 117 6.50 -7.12 -3.99
C ARG A 117 6.14 -8.54 -3.54
N CYS A 118 6.62 -9.01 -2.39
CA CYS A 118 6.16 -10.30 -1.84
C CYS A 118 4.74 -10.16 -1.29
N SER A 119 3.87 -11.12 -1.62
CA SER A 119 2.47 -11.12 -1.16
C SER A 119 2.36 -11.66 0.27
N SER A 120 1.57 -10.98 1.10
CA SER A 120 1.28 -11.43 2.46
C SER A 120 0.42 -12.70 2.54
N LEU A 121 -0.06 -13.18 1.39
CA LEU A 121 -0.64 -14.52 1.26
C LEU A 121 0.38 -15.62 1.64
N SER A 122 1.68 -15.41 1.43
CA SER A 122 2.68 -16.42 1.81
C SER A 122 2.72 -16.61 3.32
N ALA A 123 2.72 -15.52 4.09
CA ALA A 123 2.66 -15.61 5.55
C ALA A 123 1.33 -16.17 6.04
N PHE A 124 0.23 -15.86 5.35
CA PHE A 124 -1.07 -16.42 5.66
C PHE A 124 -1.13 -17.95 5.50
N LEU A 125 -0.46 -18.52 4.48
CA LEU A 125 -0.52 -19.96 4.18
C LEU A 125 0.65 -20.78 4.72
N PHE A 126 1.79 -20.16 5.04
CA PHE A 126 3.01 -20.90 5.38
C PHE A 126 3.64 -20.48 6.71
N GLU A 127 3.17 -19.39 7.32
CA GLU A 127 3.77 -18.84 8.55
C GLU A 127 2.73 -18.77 9.67
N ILE A 128 1.94 -17.69 9.73
CA ILE A 128 1.21 -17.28 10.93
C ILE A 128 -0.32 -17.41 10.82
N GLY A 129 -0.86 -17.72 9.63
CA GLY A 129 -2.30 -17.76 9.42
C GLY A 129 -2.99 -18.98 10.04
N PRO A 130 -4.34 -18.96 10.11
CA PRO A 130 -5.16 -20.01 10.73
C PRO A 130 -5.22 -21.31 9.92
N ILE A 131 -4.74 -21.28 8.68
CA ILE A 131 -4.65 -22.43 7.79
C ILE A 131 -3.25 -22.53 7.22
N THR A 132 -2.84 -23.75 6.89
CA THR A 132 -1.61 -24.02 6.18
C THR A 132 -1.85 -24.98 5.03
N MET A 133 -0.98 -24.90 4.03
CA MET A 133 -0.97 -25.85 2.93
C MET A 133 -0.34 -27.17 3.36
N ASP A 134 -1.00 -28.29 3.05
CA ASP A 134 -0.44 -29.63 3.23
C ASP A 134 0.57 -29.90 2.10
N ILE A 135 1.83 -29.52 2.32
CA ILE A 135 2.89 -29.61 1.30
C ILE A 135 3.36 -31.06 1.13
N GLU A 136 3.30 -31.88 2.18
CA GLU A 136 3.78 -33.27 2.15
C GLU A 136 2.89 -34.15 1.25
N GLU A 137 1.58 -33.92 1.26
CA GLU A 137 0.61 -34.63 0.42
C GLU A 137 0.36 -33.95 -0.95
N TYR A 138 1.15 -32.93 -1.32
CA TYR A 138 0.94 -32.21 -2.57
C TYR A 138 1.51 -32.95 -3.78
N HIS A 139 0.63 -33.61 -4.52
CA HIS A 139 0.96 -34.33 -5.76
C HIS A 139 0.60 -33.55 -7.04
N GLY A 140 0.36 -32.24 -6.93
CA GLY A 140 -0.12 -31.37 -8.00
C GLY A 140 -1.63 -31.18 -8.00
N GLY A 141 -2.11 -30.07 -8.58
CA GLY A 141 -3.53 -29.72 -8.64
C GLY A 141 -3.94 -28.77 -7.52
N LEU A 142 -5.17 -28.95 -7.00
CA LEU A 142 -5.67 -28.12 -5.89
C LEU A 142 -4.99 -28.55 -4.58
N PRO A 143 -4.20 -27.68 -3.94
CA PRO A 143 -3.58 -28.03 -2.66
C PRO A 143 -4.64 -28.20 -1.57
N LYS A 144 -4.40 -29.15 -0.67
CA LYS A 144 -5.21 -29.35 0.53
C LYS A 144 -4.80 -28.32 1.59
N LEU A 145 -5.79 -27.73 2.23
CA LEU A 145 -5.64 -26.75 3.30
C LEU A 145 -6.08 -27.39 4.62
N VAL A 146 -5.24 -27.27 5.64
CA VAL A 146 -5.48 -27.80 6.98
C VAL A 146 -5.34 -26.69 8.02
N LEU A 147 -5.94 -26.87 9.20
CA LEU A 147 -5.83 -25.88 10.27
C LEU A 147 -4.41 -25.80 10.81
N ASN A 148 -3.93 -24.57 11.00
CA ASN A 148 -2.67 -24.31 11.68
C ASN A 148 -2.90 -24.27 13.20
N LYS A 149 -2.26 -25.17 13.93
CA LYS A 149 -2.40 -25.23 15.39
C LYS A 149 -1.70 -24.07 16.10
N ASP A 150 -0.69 -23.48 15.45
CA ASP A 150 0.18 -22.44 16.01
C ASP A 150 -0.11 -21.06 15.39
N SER A 151 -1.32 -20.89 14.84
CA SER A 151 -1.79 -19.62 14.27
C SER A 151 -1.71 -18.48 15.29
N TRP A 152 -1.38 -17.28 14.80
CA TRP A 152 -1.36 -16.06 15.61
C TRP A 152 -2.76 -15.52 15.93
N THR A 153 -3.81 -16.12 15.37
CA THR A 153 -5.21 -15.75 15.61
C THR A 153 -5.79 -16.37 16.88
N LYS A 154 -5.00 -17.12 17.67
CA LYS A 154 -5.46 -17.87 18.84
C LYS A 154 -5.39 -17.12 20.16
#